data_AF-A0A9D2CU76-F1
#
_entry.id   AF-A0A9D2CU76-F1
#
_cell.length_a   1.000
_cell.length_b   1.000
_cell.length_c   1.000
_cell.angle_alpha   90.00
_cell.angle_beta   90.00
_cell.angle_gamma   90.00
#
_symmetry.space_group_name_H-M   'P 1'
#
loop_
_entity.id
_entity.type
_entity.pdbx_description
1 polymer ?
#
loop_
_entity_poly.entity_id
_entity_poly.type
_entity_poly.pdbx_seq_one_letter_code
_entity_poly.pdbx_strand_id
1 'polypeptide(L)'
;MAVNKKRIIQGVLLTVGIVFNIWGLLTLVQTAGYDAGISAGLTYMDGIEHVIHKYVIVVILMMIGILSLSNWAAQLSGKKRNVLSIIFCAYSTVLTIPLFLTFVLCFFVAGGVFSWDMVDVICFDMIDIFGTPGAYYTIFALGTLMGAVFLAVPIISTYCTVKDIDMLGVILTKLKIKKPAASATEEKKEEPSESPEEQKKEDSPKTED
;
A
#
# COMPACT_ATOMS: atom_id res chain seq x y z
N MET A 1 -12.17 -22.63 20.30
CA MET A 1 -11.13 -22.80 19.26
C MET A 1 -10.97 -21.61 18.28
N ALA A 2 -12.00 -20.80 18.00
CA ALA A 2 -11.91 -19.72 17.00
C ALA A 2 -10.91 -18.59 17.30
N VAL A 3 -10.67 -18.29 18.59
CA VAL A 3 -9.74 -17.23 19.03
C VAL A 3 -8.29 -17.54 18.67
N ASN A 4 -7.87 -18.81 18.76
CA ASN A 4 -6.52 -19.23 18.41
C ASN A 4 -6.29 -19.16 16.89
N LYS A 5 -7.28 -19.55 16.08
CA LYS A 5 -7.18 -19.49 14.61
C LYS A 5 -7.03 -18.05 14.10
N LYS A 6 -7.79 -17.09 14.66
CA LYS A 6 -7.67 -15.67 14.30
C LYS A 6 -6.30 -15.08 14.70
N ARG A 7 -5.78 -15.40 15.89
CA ARG A 7 -4.44 -14.96 16.32
C ARG A 7 -3.31 -15.56 15.47
N ILE A 8 -3.42 -16.82 15.07
CA ILE A 8 -2.43 -17.49 14.21
C ILE A 8 -2.42 -16.82 12.83
N ILE A 9 -3.58 -16.59 12.23
CA ILE A 9 -3.69 -15.91 10.91
C ILE A 9 -3.10 -14.49 10.99
N GLN A 10 -3.34 -13.75 12.07
CA GLN A 10 -2.73 -12.44 12.31
C GLN A 10 -1.20 -12.51 12.40
N GLY A 11 -0.67 -13.49 13.13
CA GLY A 11 0.77 -13.71 13.23
C GLY A 11 1.40 -14.05 11.88
N VAL A 12 0.73 -14.91 11.08
CA VAL A 12 1.19 -15.28 9.74
C VAL A 12 1.21 -14.08 8.80
N LEU A 13 0.15 -13.26 8.76
CA LEU A 13 0.14 -12.05 7.91
C LEU A 13 1.23 -11.06 8.29
N LEU A 14 1.49 -10.89 9.59
CA LEU A 14 2.57 -10.02 10.07
C LEU A 14 3.94 -10.54 9.62
N THR A 15 4.22 -11.83 9.84
CA THR A 15 5.50 -12.44 9.46
C THR A 15 5.71 -12.39 7.95
N VAL A 16 4.70 -12.76 7.16
CA VAL A 16 4.75 -12.68 5.69
C VAL A 16 5.00 -11.23 5.26
N GLY A 17 4.26 -10.28 5.83
CA GLY A 17 4.43 -8.86 5.52
C GLY A 17 5.84 -8.32 5.79
N ILE A 18 6.45 -8.72 6.93
CA ILE A 18 7.82 -8.34 7.29
C ILE A 18 8.83 -9.01 6.38
N VAL A 19 8.74 -10.33 6.16
CA VAL A 19 9.68 -11.08 5.33
C VAL A 19 9.71 -10.53 3.91
N PHE A 20 8.57 -10.28 3.29
CA PHE A 20 8.49 -9.72 1.94
C PHE A 20 9.00 -8.28 1.86
N ASN A 21 8.78 -7.45 2.89
CA ASN A 21 9.36 -6.10 2.93
C ASN A 21 10.89 -6.12 3.09
N ILE A 22 11.41 -6.96 3.99
CA ILE A 22 12.87 -7.11 4.18
C ILE A 22 13.49 -7.64 2.89
N TRP A 23 12.87 -8.65 2.26
CA TRP A 23 13.33 -9.19 0.98
C TRP A 23 13.29 -8.15 -0.13
N GLY A 24 12.22 -7.37 -0.24
CA GLY A 24 12.11 -6.27 -1.19
C GLY A 24 13.19 -5.20 -0.96
N LEU A 25 13.44 -4.81 0.29
CA LEU A 25 14.52 -3.88 0.66
C LEU A 25 15.91 -4.44 0.31
N LEU A 26 16.18 -5.72 0.59
CA LEU A 26 17.45 -6.36 0.22
C LEU A 26 17.64 -6.38 -1.30
N THR A 27 16.57 -6.65 -2.04
CA THR A 27 16.56 -6.61 -3.50
C THR A 27 16.81 -5.19 -4.02
N LEU A 28 16.25 -4.18 -3.36
CA LEU A 28 16.47 -2.76 -3.68
C LEU A 28 17.92 -2.35 -3.41
N VAL A 29 18.46 -2.71 -2.23
CA VAL A 29 19.86 -2.43 -1.86
C VAL A 29 20.82 -3.12 -2.82
N GLN A 30 20.53 -4.34 -3.26
CA GLN A 30 21.36 -4.98 -4.27
C GLN A 30 21.26 -4.28 -5.63
N THR A 31 20.06 -3.89 -6.06
CA THR A 31 19.86 -3.23 -7.36
C THR A 31 20.50 -1.85 -7.40
N ALA A 32 20.30 -1.03 -6.35
CA ALA A 32 20.86 0.31 -6.25
C ALA A 32 22.32 0.33 -5.77
N GLY A 33 22.72 -0.68 -5.00
CA GLY A 33 24.07 -0.82 -4.45
C GLY A 33 25.04 -1.58 -5.35
N TYR A 34 24.56 -2.21 -6.43
CA TYR A 34 25.42 -2.86 -7.43
C TYR A 34 26.48 -1.88 -7.97
N ASP A 35 26.08 -0.64 -8.29
CA ASP A 35 26.98 0.42 -8.75
C ASP A 35 27.91 0.95 -7.64
N ALA A 36 27.53 0.77 -6.37
CA ALA A 36 28.30 1.19 -5.19
C ALA A 36 29.15 0.06 -4.58
N GLY A 37 29.20 -1.13 -5.19
CA GLY A 37 29.94 -2.29 -4.69
C GLY A 37 29.32 -2.98 -3.47
N ILE A 38 28.05 -2.72 -3.17
CA ILE A 38 27.31 -3.32 -2.05
C ILE A 38 26.54 -4.54 -2.55
N SER A 39 27.06 -5.72 -2.27
CA SER A 39 26.39 -6.99 -2.58
C SER A 39 25.57 -7.49 -1.39
N ALA A 40 24.24 -7.47 -1.53
CA ALA A 40 23.34 -8.03 -0.52
C ALA A 40 23.24 -9.58 -0.56
N GLY A 41 23.91 -10.23 -1.51
CA GLY A 41 24.05 -11.69 -1.60
C GLY A 41 22.94 -12.42 -2.36
N LEU A 42 22.07 -11.74 -3.10
CA LEU A 42 21.00 -12.34 -3.91
C LEU A 42 21.49 -12.59 -5.34
N THR A 43 22.16 -13.72 -5.56
CA THR A 43 22.75 -14.11 -6.87
C THR A 43 21.74 -14.26 -8.01
N TYR A 44 20.43 -14.34 -7.74
CA TYR A 44 19.41 -14.38 -8.80
C TYR A 44 19.21 -13.03 -9.51
N MET A 45 19.68 -11.92 -8.93
CA MET A 45 19.58 -10.57 -9.51
C MET A 45 20.64 -10.32 -10.59
N ASP A 46 21.70 -11.10 -10.64
CA ASP A 46 22.84 -10.89 -11.57
C ASP A 46 22.52 -11.36 -13.00
N GLY A 47 21.48 -12.18 -13.17
CA GLY A 47 21.03 -12.68 -14.47
C GLY A 47 20.05 -11.78 -15.21
N ILE A 48 19.71 -10.60 -14.68
CA ILE A 48 18.74 -9.67 -15.28
C ILE A 48 19.51 -8.48 -15.85
N GLU A 49 19.44 -8.29 -17.17
CA GLU A 49 20.21 -7.27 -17.92
C GLU A 49 19.65 -5.86 -17.69
N HIS A 50 18.32 -5.71 -17.66
CA HIS A 50 17.67 -4.42 -17.47
C HIS A 50 17.43 -4.11 -15.99
N VAL A 51 17.88 -2.93 -15.57
CA VAL A 51 17.75 -2.43 -14.19
C VAL A 51 16.28 -2.21 -13.84
N ILE A 52 15.46 -1.79 -14.81
CA ILE A 52 14.01 -1.62 -14.62
C ILE A 52 13.31 -2.91 -14.21
N HIS A 53 13.69 -4.06 -14.76
CA HIS A 53 13.07 -5.34 -14.40
C HIS A 53 13.38 -5.73 -12.95
N LYS A 54 14.58 -5.39 -12.45
CA LYS A 54 14.94 -5.59 -11.04
C LYS A 54 14.07 -4.71 -10.13
N TYR A 55 13.85 -3.45 -10.51
CA TYR A 55 12.93 -2.55 -9.78
C TYR A 55 11.47 -3.04 -9.80
N VAL A 56 10.99 -3.65 -10.90
CA VAL A 56 9.64 -4.24 -10.94
C VAL A 56 9.50 -5.37 -9.91
N ILE A 57 10.50 -6.23 -9.78
CA ILE A 57 10.51 -7.30 -8.76
C ILE A 57 10.46 -6.71 -7.36
N VAL A 58 11.26 -5.68 -7.08
CA VAL A 58 11.24 -4.94 -5.82
C VAL A 58 9.84 -4.41 -5.51
N VAL A 59 9.21 -3.72 -6.49
CA VAL A 59 7.87 -3.14 -6.34
C VAL A 59 6.84 -4.21 -6.00
N ILE A 60 6.85 -5.35 -6.70
CA ILE A 60 5.90 -6.45 -6.46
C ILE A 60 6.09 -7.05 -5.06
N LEU A 61 7.33 -7.36 -4.67
CA LEU A 61 7.64 -7.92 -3.35
C LEU A 61 7.23 -6.99 -2.22
N MET A 62 7.55 -5.70 -2.34
CA MET A 62 7.19 -4.70 -1.35
C MET A 62 5.67 -4.46 -1.32
N MET A 63 4.99 -4.48 -2.46
CA MET A 63 3.53 -4.35 -2.53
C MET A 63 2.84 -5.49 -1.77
N ILE A 64 3.25 -6.74 -1.97
CA ILE A 64 2.71 -7.90 -1.24
C ILE A 64 2.95 -7.73 0.26
N GLY A 65 4.15 -7.28 0.64
CA GLY A 65 4.52 -7.02 2.03
C GLY A 65 3.64 -5.95 2.68
N ILE A 66 3.52 -4.78 2.04
CA ILE A 66 2.74 -3.63 2.54
C ILE A 66 1.25 -3.97 2.61
N LEU A 67 0.68 -4.67 1.62
CA LEU A 67 -0.72 -5.09 1.64
C LEU A 67 -1.00 -6.07 2.80
N SER A 68 -0.11 -7.03 3.02
CA SER A 68 -0.23 -7.98 4.14
C SER A 68 -0.16 -7.27 5.49
N LEU A 69 0.79 -6.32 5.65
CA LEU A 69 0.92 -5.51 6.85
C LEU A 69 -0.27 -4.57 7.06
N SER A 70 -0.80 -3.98 5.99
CA SER A 70 -1.97 -3.09 6.03
C SER A 70 -3.22 -3.84 6.46
N ASN A 71 -3.42 -5.07 5.95
CA ASN A 71 -4.55 -5.91 6.34
C ASN A 71 -4.44 -6.36 7.82
N TRP A 72 -3.22 -6.58 8.32
CA TRP A 72 -2.99 -6.82 9.74
C TRP A 72 -3.24 -5.56 10.59
N ALA A 73 -2.76 -4.40 10.15
CA ALA A 73 -2.95 -3.11 10.83
C ALA A 73 -4.41 -2.70 10.96
N ALA A 74 -5.24 -3.02 9.96
CA ALA A 74 -6.68 -2.76 9.97
C ALA A 74 -7.41 -3.45 11.14
N GLN A 75 -6.84 -4.53 11.68
CA GLN A 75 -7.41 -5.31 12.78
C GLN A 75 -7.01 -4.75 14.16
N LEU A 76 -6.10 -3.77 14.21
CA LEU A 76 -5.68 -3.10 15.44
C LEU A 76 -6.56 -1.87 15.68
N SER A 77 -7.10 -1.73 16.90
CA SER A 77 -7.86 -0.56 17.32
C SER A 77 -7.10 0.26 18.37
N GLY A 78 -7.36 1.58 18.39
CA GLY A 78 -6.82 2.51 19.38
C GLY A 78 -5.40 3.00 19.12
N LYS A 79 -4.69 3.36 20.18
CA LYS A 79 -3.39 4.09 20.15
C LYS A 79 -2.30 3.42 19.30
N LYS A 80 -2.31 2.08 19.23
CA LYS A 80 -1.35 1.29 18.45
C LYS A 80 -1.55 1.46 16.94
N ARG A 81 -2.79 1.68 16.48
CA ARG A 81 -3.11 1.95 15.07
C ARG A 81 -2.53 3.28 14.61
N ASN A 82 -2.60 4.31 15.45
CA ASN A 82 -2.09 5.64 15.11
C ASN A 82 -0.57 5.64 14.96
N VAL A 83 0.16 5.00 15.89
CA VAL A 83 1.61 4.87 15.79
C VAL A 83 2.00 4.09 14.53
N LEU A 84 1.31 2.99 14.23
CA LEU A 84 1.60 2.17 13.06
C LEU A 84 1.30 2.91 11.75
N SER A 85 0.25 3.72 11.70
CA SER A 85 -0.06 4.59 10.56
C SER A 85 1.04 5.63 10.31
N ILE A 86 1.56 6.26 11.37
CA ILE A 86 2.70 7.20 11.25
C ILE A 86 3.94 6.48 10.71
N ILE A 87 4.24 5.29 11.22
CA ILE A 87 5.41 4.50 10.76
C ILE A 87 5.27 4.13 9.28
N PHE A 88 4.11 3.62 8.86
CA PHE A 88 3.89 3.29 7.45
C PHE A 88 3.91 4.53 6.55
N CYS A 89 3.39 5.66 7.01
CA CYS A 89 3.48 6.91 6.27
C CYS A 89 4.92 7.38 6.12
N ALA A 90 5.70 7.40 7.20
CA ALA A 90 7.10 7.78 7.15
C ALA A 90 7.89 6.86 6.21
N TYR A 91 7.71 5.55 6.34
CA TYR A 91 8.34 4.54 5.48
C TYR A 91 7.97 4.73 4.00
N SER A 92 6.68 4.84 3.69
CA SER A 92 6.21 5.08 2.31
C SER A 92 6.75 6.39 1.76
N THR A 93 6.79 7.45 2.56
CA THR A 93 7.29 8.77 2.14
C THR A 93 8.78 8.71 1.81
N VAL A 94 9.59 8.09 2.69
CA VAL A 94 11.04 7.92 2.47
C VAL A 94 11.32 7.14 1.19
N LEU A 95 10.51 6.12 0.86
CA LEU A 95 10.68 5.35 -0.37
C LEU A 95 10.12 6.05 -1.63
N THR A 96 9.06 6.84 -1.48
CA THR A 96 8.40 7.50 -2.61
C THR A 96 9.13 8.77 -3.04
N ILE A 97 9.78 9.49 -2.11
CA ILE A 97 10.51 10.73 -2.45
C ILE A 97 11.58 10.50 -3.52
N PRO A 98 12.54 9.55 -3.38
CA PRO A 98 13.57 9.33 -4.40
C PRO A 98 12.96 8.93 -5.74
N LEU A 99 11.96 8.04 -5.72
CA LEU A 99 11.31 7.53 -6.92
C LEU A 99 10.55 8.65 -7.67
N PHE A 100 9.81 9.49 -6.94
CA PHE A 100 9.17 10.67 -7.48
C PHE A 100 10.19 11.65 -8.08
N LEU A 101 11.29 11.89 -7.36
CA LEU A 101 12.36 12.78 -7.82
C LEU A 101 13.00 12.26 -9.11
N THR A 102 13.26 10.94 -9.21
CA THR A 102 13.80 10.31 -10.41
C THR A 102 12.91 10.57 -11.61
N PHE A 103 11.59 10.38 -11.52
CA PHE A 103 10.68 10.66 -12.65
C PHE A 103 10.64 12.14 -13.04
N VAL A 104 10.70 13.04 -12.07
CA VAL A 104 10.81 14.49 -12.35
C VAL A 104 12.12 14.80 -13.06
N LEU A 105 13.23 14.23 -12.61
CA LEU A 105 14.55 14.44 -13.19
C LEU A 105 14.70 13.81 -14.59
N CYS A 106 14.03 12.69 -14.86
CA CYS A 106 14.00 12.07 -16.20
C CYS A 106 13.51 13.04 -17.28
N PHE A 107 12.63 13.99 -16.97
CA PHE A 107 12.23 15.03 -17.94
C PHE A 107 13.40 15.93 -18.35
N PHE A 108 14.25 16.31 -17.40
CA PHE A 108 15.41 17.17 -17.65
C PHE A 108 16.55 16.42 -18.34
N VAL A 109 16.72 15.14 -18.00
CA VAL A 109 17.68 14.23 -18.65
C VAL A 109 17.29 13.96 -20.09
N ALA A 110 16.03 13.61 -20.36
CA ALA A 110 15.53 13.40 -21.73
C ALA A 110 15.58 14.68 -22.59
N GLY A 111 15.52 15.85 -21.95
CA GLY A 111 15.72 17.15 -22.60
C GLY A 111 17.19 17.57 -22.78
N GLY A 112 18.15 16.80 -22.26
CA GLY A 112 19.59 17.10 -22.32
C GLY A 112 20.04 18.28 -21.47
N VAL A 113 19.23 18.71 -20.49
CA VAL A 113 19.48 19.91 -19.68
C VAL A 113 20.23 19.57 -18.39
N PHE A 114 20.13 18.33 -17.92
CA PHE A 114 20.68 17.86 -16.66
C PHE A 114 21.15 16.41 -16.82
N SER A 115 22.27 16.04 -16.21
CA SER A 115 22.81 14.67 -16.24
C SER A 115 23.29 14.28 -14.85
N TRP A 116 22.82 13.16 -14.33
CA TRP A 116 23.28 12.60 -13.07
C TRP A 116 23.29 11.09 -13.17
N ASP A 117 24.48 10.47 -13.07
CA ASP A 117 24.72 9.04 -13.35
C ASP A 117 23.60 8.09 -12.86
N MET A 118 23.16 8.22 -11.61
CA MET A 118 22.11 7.35 -11.05
C MET A 118 20.73 7.54 -11.72
N VAL A 119 20.39 8.78 -12.09
CA VAL A 119 19.15 9.09 -12.80
C VAL A 119 19.27 8.73 -14.27
N ASP A 120 20.44 8.94 -14.87
CA ASP A 120 20.72 8.71 -16.28
C ASP A 120 20.57 7.22 -16.61
N VAL A 121 21.10 6.32 -15.78
CA VAL A 121 20.93 4.86 -15.96
C VAL A 121 19.45 4.48 -16.02
N ILE A 122 18.63 5.02 -15.11
CA ILE A 122 17.19 4.73 -15.05
C ILE A 122 16.46 5.37 -16.23
N CYS A 123 16.80 6.61 -16.58
CA CYS A 123 16.17 7.35 -17.65
C CYS A 123 16.47 6.74 -19.02
N PHE A 124 17.73 6.36 -19.27
CA PHE A 124 18.12 5.75 -20.54
C PHE A 124 17.58 4.32 -20.69
N ASP A 125 17.53 3.51 -19.62
CA ASP A 125 16.88 2.19 -19.65
C ASP A 125 15.36 2.35 -19.94
N MET A 126 14.71 3.41 -19.43
CA MET A 126 13.30 3.70 -19.77
C MET A 126 13.14 4.12 -21.24
N ILE A 127 14.02 4.99 -21.74
CA ILE A 127 14.00 5.44 -23.14
C ILE A 127 14.23 4.26 -24.08
N ASP A 128 15.14 3.35 -23.73
CA ASP A 128 15.46 2.15 -24.51
C ASP A 128 14.27 1.18 -24.57
N ILE A 129 13.61 0.93 -23.43
CA ILE A 129 12.43 0.04 -23.36
C ILE A 129 11.24 0.60 -24.16
N PHE A 130 10.94 1.90 -24.05
CA PHE A 130 9.75 2.48 -24.69
C PHE A 130 10.00 2.99 -26.12
N GLY A 131 11.26 3.26 -26.49
CA GLY A 131 11.77 3.57 -27.82
C GLY A 131 11.26 4.86 -28.48
N THR A 132 10.08 5.35 -28.11
CA THR A 132 9.42 6.49 -28.75
C THR A 132 9.28 7.69 -27.81
N PRO A 133 9.56 8.93 -28.29
CA PRO A 133 9.41 10.14 -27.49
C PRO A 133 8.08 10.30 -26.78
N GLY A 134 6.98 10.04 -27.49
CA GLY A 134 5.65 10.11 -26.89
C GLY A 134 5.47 9.11 -25.73
N ALA A 135 5.96 7.88 -25.87
CA ALA A 135 5.75 6.85 -24.87
C ALA A 135 6.55 7.12 -23.59
N TYR A 136 7.86 7.41 -23.68
CA TYR A 136 8.66 7.63 -22.47
C TYR A 136 8.25 8.92 -21.74
N TYR A 137 7.89 10.01 -22.43
CA TYR A 137 7.38 11.22 -21.77
C TYR A 137 6.03 10.97 -21.09
N THR A 138 5.17 10.15 -21.69
CA THR A 138 3.90 9.75 -21.07
C THR A 138 4.15 8.97 -19.78
N ILE A 139 5.11 8.05 -19.79
CA ILE A 139 5.48 7.27 -18.59
C ILE A 139 6.09 8.17 -17.51
N PHE A 140 6.95 9.13 -17.86
CA PHE A 140 7.48 10.09 -16.89
C PHE A 140 6.37 10.95 -16.29
N ALA A 141 5.38 11.36 -17.08
CA ALA A 141 4.23 12.12 -16.61
C ALA A 141 3.34 11.30 -15.68
N LEU A 142 3.04 10.04 -16.05
CA LEU A 142 2.27 9.13 -15.23
C LEU A 142 3.00 8.79 -13.93
N GLY A 143 4.30 8.49 -13.99
CA GLY A 143 5.14 8.19 -12.84
C GLY A 143 5.23 9.37 -11.86
N THR A 144 5.39 10.59 -12.38
CA THR A 144 5.39 11.82 -11.58
C THR A 144 4.03 12.06 -10.94
N LEU A 145 2.94 11.95 -11.71
CA LEU A 145 1.58 12.15 -11.19
C LEU A 145 1.25 11.12 -10.10
N MET A 146 1.54 9.84 -10.35
CA MET A 146 1.35 8.78 -9.37
C MET A 146 2.21 9.01 -8.15
N GLY A 147 3.49 9.34 -8.28
CA GLY A 147 4.38 9.65 -7.16
C GLY A 147 3.85 10.81 -6.30
N ALA A 148 3.31 11.87 -6.92
CA ALA A 148 2.69 12.98 -6.19
C ALA A 148 1.46 12.54 -5.40
N VAL A 149 0.60 11.70 -5.98
CA VAL A 149 -0.57 11.12 -5.30
C VAL A 149 -0.13 10.20 -4.16
N PHE A 150 0.87 9.35 -4.38
CA PHE A 150 1.43 8.43 -3.38
C PHE A 150 2.15 9.16 -2.25
N LEU A 151 2.62 10.39 -2.45
CA LEU A 151 3.10 11.25 -1.35
C LEU A 151 1.95 11.92 -0.62
N ALA A 152 0.97 12.46 -1.34
CA ALA A 152 -0.14 13.20 -0.74
C ALA A 152 -1.07 12.31 0.10
N VAL A 153 -1.45 11.13 -0.40
CA VAL A 153 -2.45 10.26 0.24
C VAL A 153 -2.01 9.78 1.63
N PRO A 154 -0.80 9.23 1.84
CA PRO A 154 -0.36 8.81 3.17
C PRO A 154 -0.23 9.97 4.15
N ILE A 155 0.32 11.11 3.70
CA ILE A 155 0.49 12.31 4.54
C ILE A 155 -0.87 12.81 5.02
N ILE A 156 -1.85 12.90 4.12
CA ILE A 156 -3.22 13.30 4.45
C ILE A 156 -3.87 12.27 5.38
N SER A 157 -3.78 10.98 5.07
CA SER A 157 -4.38 9.90 5.87
C SER A 157 -3.84 9.86 7.30
N THR A 158 -2.52 10.02 7.46
CA THR A 158 -1.88 10.11 8.77
C THR A 158 -2.25 11.39 9.50
N TYR A 159 -2.33 12.53 8.82
CA TYR A 159 -2.79 13.78 9.43
C TYR A 159 -4.22 13.63 10.01
N CYS A 160 -5.14 13.01 9.27
CA CYS A 160 -6.50 12.73 9.75
C CYS A 160 -6.52 11.78 10.94
N THR A 161 -5.71 10.72 10.88
CA THR A 161 -5.61 9.70 11.93
C THR A 161 -5.03 10.26 13.24
N VAL A 162 -4.13 11.24 13.15
CA VAL A 162 -3.44 11.82 14.32
C VAL A 162 -4.21 12.98 14.93
N LYS A 163 -4.93 13.77 14.14
CA LYS A 163 -5.70 14.92 14.65
C LYS A 163 -7.18 14.62 14.94
N ASP A 164 -7.68 13.40 14.71
CA ASP A 164 -9.12 13.08 14.80
C ASP A 164 -9.98 14.05 13.95
N ILE A 165 -9.43 14.54 12.84
CA ILE A 165 -10.14 15.47 11.93
C ILE A 165 -10.76 14.65 10.82
N ASP A 166 -12.09 14.65 10.77
CA ASP A 166 -12.89 14.05 9.72
C ASP A 166 -12.79 14.88 8.41
N MET A 167 -11.85 14.50 7.54
CA MET A 167 -11.67 15.11 6.20
C MET A 167 -12.92 15.01 5.34
N LEU A 168 -13.70 13.93 5.45
CA LEU A 168 -14.96 13.79 4.72
C LEU A 168 -15.91 14.91 5.13
N GLY A 169 -16.02 15.18 6.42
CA GLY A 169 -16.78 16.31 6.95
C GLY A 169 -16.31 17.67 6.43
N VAL A 170 -15.01 17.97 6.49
CA VAL A 170 -14.43 19.26 6.09
C VAL A 170 -14.46 19.48 4.57
N ILE A 171 -14.19 18.43 3.78
CA ILE A 171 -14.24 18.49 2.32
C ILE A 171 -15.70 18.60 1.85
N LEU A 172 -16.66 17.87 2.45
CA LEU A 172 -18.10 18.05 2.19
C LEU A 172 -18.59 19.45 2.58
N THR A 173 -18.10 20.03 3.68
CA THR A 173 -18.46 21.41 4.07
C THR A 173 -17.86 22.45 3.12
N LYS A 174 -16.62 22.26 2.68
CA LYS A 174 -15.93 23.15 1.73
C LYS A 174 -16.49 23.03 0.31
N LEU A 175 -17.03 21.87 -0.08
CA LEU A 175 -17.57 21.63 -1.42
C LEU A 175 -19.00 22.13 -1.64
N LYS A 176 -19.75 22.57 -0.62
CA LYS A 176 -21.15 23.07 -0.77
C LYS A 176 -21.99 22.21 -1.74
N ILE A 177 -21.84 20.89 -1.72
CA ILE A 177 -22.78 20.02 -2.42
C ILE A 177 -24.06 20.06 -1.60
N LYS A 178 -25.04 20.80 -2.10
CA LYS A 178 -26.41 20.79 -1.62
C LYS A 178 -26.86 19.34 -1.59
N LYS A 179 -26.98 18.77 -0.39
CA LYS A 179 -27.58 17.47 -0.11
C LYS A 179 -28.95 17.39 -0.81
N PRO A 180 -29.20 16.47 -1.76
CA PRO A 180 -30.48 15.80 -1.80
C PRO A 180 -30.43 14.66 -0.79
N ALA A 181 -31.52 14.52 -0.05
CA ALA A 181 -31.70 13.48 0.95
C ALA A 181 -31.76 12.07 0.31
N ALA A 182 -31.57 11.07 1.18
CA ALA A 182 -31.60 9.61 0.99
C ALA A 182 -30.26 9.00 0.49
N SER A 183 -29.64 8.03 1.17
CA SER A 183 -30.14 7.07 2.15
C SER A 183 -29.23 6.96 3.38
N ALA A 184 -29.82 7.19 4.55
CA ALA A 184 -29.32 6.73 5.82
C ALA A 184 -29.80 5.29 6.04
N THR A 185 -28.91 4.34 5.83
CA THR A 185 -28.82 3.01 6.46
C THR A 185 -27.42 2.55 6.09
N GLU A 186 -26.45 2.32 6.98
CA GLU A 186 -26.50 1.63 8.25
C GLU A 186 -25.35 2.13 9.15
N GLU A 187 -25.71 2.68 10.31
CA GLU A 187 -24.81 2.70 11.47
C GLU A 187 -25.66 2.50 12.73
N LYS A 188 -25.80 1.24 13.18
CA LYS A 188 -25.62 0.83 14.60
C LYS A 188 -26.10 -0.60 14.86
N LYS A 189 -25.16 -1.40 15.37
CA LYS A 189 -25.22 -2.29 16.54
C LYS A 189 -26.49 -3.11 16.77
N GLU A 190 -26.32 -4.43 16.79
CA GLU A 190 -26.73 -5.28 17.92
C GLU A 190 -26.07 -6.68 17.83
N GLU A 191 -25.14 -6.94 18.75
CA GLU A 191 -25.05 -8.21 19.50
C GLU A 191 -25.36 -7.82 20.96
N PRO A 192 -25.78 -8.72 21.89
CA PRO A 192 -25.66 -10.19 21.88
C PRO A 192 -26.87 -10.96 22.48
N SER A 193 -26.94 -12.30 22.34
CA SER A 193 -27.04 -13.25 23.49
C SER A 193 -27.31 -14.69 23.07
N GLU A 194 -26.60 -15.58 23.76
CA GLU A 194 -26.77 -17.02 24.01
C GLU A 194 -28.05 -17.79 23.61
N SER A 195 -27.78 -19.05 23.25
CA SER A 195 -28.70 -20.20 23.08
C SER A 195 -29.52 -20.53 24.35
N PRO A 196 -30.61 -21.32 24.24
CA PRO A 196 -30.50 -22.70 24.74
C PRO A 196 -31.31 -23.78 23.99
N GLU A 197 -30.75 -25.00 24.04
CA GLU A 197 -31.37 -26.33 24.23
C GLU A 197 -32.44 -26.93 23.26
N GLU A 198 -32.03 -28.05 22.65
CA GLU A 198 -32.61 -29.42 22.71
C GLU A 198 -34.13 -29.71 22.87
N GLN A 199 -34.56 -30.75 22.11
CA GLN A 199 -35.67 -31.72 22.32
C GLN A 199 -37.10 -31.48 21.75
N LYS A 200 -37.39 -32.26 20.69
CA LYS A 200 -38.46 -33.29 20.59
C LYS A 200 -39.88 -32.94 21.12
N LYS A 201 -40.82 -32.66 20.21
CA LYS A 201 -42.18 -33.24 20.13
C LYS A 201 -43.00 -32.53 19.05
N GLU A 202 -43.36 -33.26 18.01
CA GLU A 202 -44.47 -32.90 17.12
C GLU A 202 -45.57 -33.94 17.39
N ASP A 203 -46.61 -33.50 18.09
CA ASP A 203 -47.86 -34.23 18.30
C ASP A 203 -48.98 -33.31 17.77
N SER A 204 -49.87 -33.88 16.98
CA SER A 204 -51.07 -33.26 16.44
C SER A 204 -52.03 -34.38 16.08
N PRO A 205 -53.36 -34.17 16.07
CA PRO A 205 -54.16 -33.20 16.81
C PRO A 205 -55.38 -33.85 17.52
N LYS A 206 -56.14 -33.01 18.22
CA LYS A 206 -57.41 -33.27 18.92
C LYS A 206 -58.54 -33.80 18.03
N THR A 207 -59.40 -34.63 18.64
CA THR A 207 -60.87 -34.72 18.49
C THR A 207 -61.37 -35.33 19.81
N GLU A 208 -62.05 -34.59 20.70
CA GLU A 208 -63.49 -34.29 20.73
C GLU A 208 -64.36 -35.56 20.73
N ASP A 209 -65.03 -35.74 21.88
CA ASP A 209 -66.08 -36.67 22.33
C ASP A 209 -65.74 -38.17 22.57
#